data_AF-F9UIL3-F1
#
_entry.id   AF-F9UIL3-F1
#
_cell.length_a   1.000
_cell.length_b   1.000
_cell.length_c   1.000
_cell.angle_alpha   90.00
_cell.angle_beta   90.00
_cell.angle_gamma   90.00
#
_symmetry.space_group_name_H-M   'P 1'
#
loop_
_entity.id
_entity.type
_entity.pdbx_description
1 polymer ?
#
loop_
_entity_poly.entity_id
_entity_poly.type
_entity_poly.pdbx_seq_one_letter_code
_entity_poly.pdbx_strand_id
1 'polypeptide(L)'
;MTISDRLTSLGSRALGLVLSGLAAALLLSFALWIDERFDRDPAPEAAVTPSAGTRAVLAHAWSHFEPWTGRSVNFHPGAPQNTRASPVVLVAVWVGLSLVLFAAIPTRRRPRLPPSIIGLLILSGWLILDVRWQWELWERLSMTRDRYAGLSFDERVRAAPDARLVELVQEIRERLPSDPTRLLLLSADPHGALSYRTRYHLMPHRVHVGLSELSTPTQVVPGDYVLVLLPLRSVRFDRAKGRLVGSGSEIPAEPIHSIPRFGTLYRIKEGS
;
A
#
# COMPACT_ATOMS: atom_id res chain seq x y z
N MET A 1 -1.16 63.57 -2.53
CA MET A 1 -1.74 62.23 -2.29
C MET A 1 -3.24 62.40 -2.12
N THR A 2 -4.04 62.01 -3.13
CA THR A 2 -5.47 62.35 -3.23
C THR A 2 -6.34 61.32 -2.52
N ILE A 3 -7.54 61.73 -2.08
CA ILE A 3 -8.53 60.88 -1.38
C ILE A 3 -8.89 59.62 -2.21
N SER A 4 -8.83 59.72 -3.54
CA SER A 4 -8.97 58.61 -4.49
C SER A 4 -7.94 57.47 -4.31
N ASP A 5 -6.69 57.79 -3.97
CA ASP A 5 -5.63 56.79 -3.74
C ASP A 5 -5.82 56.04 -2.40
N ARG A 6 -6.42 56.69 -1.41
CA ARG A 6 -6.75 56.04 -0.12
C ARG A 6 -7.91 55.06 -0.26
N LEU A 7 -8.97 55.43 -0.99
CA LEU A 7 -10.14 54.58 -1.21
C LEU A 7 -9.83 53.31 -2.03
N THR A 8 -8.94 53.43 -3.02
CA THR A 8 -8.51 52.26 -3.83
C THR A 8 -7.60 51.31 -3.06
N SER A 9 -6.73 51.80 -2.16
CA SER A 9 -5.94 50.92 -1.29
C SER A 9 -6.77 50.27 -0.18
N LEU A 10 -7.85 50.93 0.28
CA LEU A 10 -8.79 50.32 1.22
C LEU A 10 -9.57 49.16 0.58
N GLY A 11 -10.03 49.33 -0.66
CA GLY A 11 -10.79 48.30 -1.38
C GLY A 11 -9.98 47.03 -1.68
N SER A 12 -8.70 47.17 -2.04
CA SER A 12 -7.82 46.01 -2.27
C SER A 12 -7.47 45.29 -0.97
N ARG A 13 -7.32 46.02 0.14
CA ARG A 13 -7.13 45.45 1.48
C ARG A 13 -8.38 44.74 1.98
N ALA A 14 -9.57 45.31 1.75
CA ALA A 14 -10.84 44.69 2.11
C ALA A 14 -11.09 43.39 1.33
N LEU A 15 -10.79 43.37 0.03
CA LEU A 15 -10.88 42.16 -0.79
C LEU A 15 -9.87 41.09 -0.34
N GLY A 16 -8.64 41.49 -0.01
CA GLY A 16 -7.65 40.60 0.58
C GLY A 16 -8.12 39.99 1.90
N LEU A 17 -8.74 40.79 2.76
CA LEU A 17 -9.32 40.34 4.04
C LEU A 17 -10.48 39.35 3.83
N VAL A 18 -11.35 39.60 2.86
CA VAL A 18 -12.47 38.70 2.52
C VAL A 18 -11.95 37.37 1.98
N LEU A 19 -10.94 37.41 1.09
CA LEU A 19 -10.34 36.19 0.54
C LEU A 19 -9.55 35.41 1.61
N SER A 20 -8.82 36.07 2.50
CA SER A 20 -8.18 35.41 3.63
C SER A 20 -9.20 34.86 4.62
N GLY A 21 -10.34 35.54 4.81
CA GLY A 21 -11.45 35.07 5.64
C GLY A 21 -12.13 33.84 5.05
N LEU A 22 -12.34 33.80 3.73
CA LEU A 22 -12.86 32.62 3.02
C LEU A 22 -11.87 31.46 3.05
N ALA A 23 -10.58 31.72 2.85
CA ALA A 23 -9.54 30.71 2.97
C ALA A 23 -9.47 30.16 4.41
N ALA A 24 -9.53 31.03 5.42
CA ALA A 24 -9.58 30.64 6.83
C ALA A 24 -10.85 29.87 7.18
N ALA A 25 -12.02 30.28 6.66
CA ALA A 25 -13.28 29.57 6.87
C ALA A 25 -13.30 28.20 6.18
N LEU A 26 -12.67 28.06 5.01
CA LEU A 26 -12.50 26.78 4.32
C LEU A 26 -11.52 25.88 5.08
N LEU A 27 -10.42 26.43 5.59
CA LEU A 27 -9.47 25.71 6.45
C LEU A 27 -10.12 25.27 7.76
N LEU A 28 -10.91 26.15 8.40
CA LEU A 28 -11.63 25.85 9.63
C LEU A 28 -12.74 24.82 9.41
N SER A 29 -13.51 24.95 8.32
CA SER A 29 -14.53 23.96 7.94
C SER A 29 -13.89 22.61 7.60
N PHE A 30 -12.71 22.63 6.98
CA PHE A 30 -11.95 21.42 6.69
C PHE A 30 -11.37 20.79 7.97
N ALA A 31 -10.91 21.59 8.94
CA ALA A 31 -10.43 21.13 10.25
C ALA A 31 -11.57 20.56 11.11
N LEU A 32 -12.74 21.19 11.12
CA LEU A 32 -13.94 20.69 11.81
C LEU A 32 -14.50 19.42 11.15
N TRP A 33 -14.45 19.36 9.82
CA TRP A 33 -14.82 18.15 9.07
C TRP A 33 -13.86 16.97 9.33
N ILE A 34 -12.58 17.29 9.52
CA ILE A 34 -11.55 16.37 10.01
C ILE A 34 -11.98 15.85 11.39
N ASP A 35 -12.17 16.73 12.37
CA ASP A 35 -12.50 16.40 13.77
C ASP A 35 -13.75 15.51 13.91
N GLU A 36 -14.87 15.86 13.23
CA GLU A 36 -16.11 15.05 13.25
C GLU A 36 -15.94 13.63 12.68
N ARG A 37 -14.92 13.40 11.85
CA ARG A 37 -14.62 12.10 11.24
C ARG A 37 -13.64 11.25 12.07
N PHE A 38 -12.95 11.85 13.05
CA PHE A 38 -11.94 11.18 13.87
C PHE A 38 -12.51 10.39 15.06
N ASP A 39 -13.78 10.60 15.41
CA ASP A 39 -14.42 9.96 16.56
C ASP A 39 -15.19 8.67 16.20
N ARG A 40 -14.85 8.02 15.08
CA ARG A 40 -15.48 6.75 14.67
C ARG A 40 -14.46 5.64 14.58
N ASP A 41 -14.72 4.58 15.34
CA ASP A 41 -14.09 3.28 15.20
C ASP A 41 -13.94 2.89 13.73
N PRO A 42 -12.85 2.20 13.34
CA PRO A 42 -12.64 1.71 11.99
C PRO A 42 -13.68 0.62 11.68
N ALA A 43 -14.88 1.05 11.27
CA ALA A 43 -15.90 0.15 10.76
C ALA A 43 -15.33 -0.59 9.53
N PRO A 44 -15.64 -1.89 9.37
CA PRO A 44 -15.06 -2.70 8.33
C PRO A 44 -15.39 -2.13 6.96
N GLU A 45 -14.37 -2.14 6.10
CA GLU A 45 -14.29 -1.84 4.67
C GLU A 45 -15.62 -1.94 3.91
N ALA A 46 -16.49 -0.94 4.07
CA ALA A 46 -17.64 -0.78 3.22
C ALA A 46 -17.14 -0.23 1.89
N ALA A 47 -16.92 -1.14 0.92
CA ALA A 47 -16.64 -0.77 -0.45
C ALA A 47 -17.64 0.30 -0.90
N VAL A 48 -17.13 1.50 -1.20
CA VAL A 48 -17.95 2.60 -1.70
C VAL A 48 -18.67 2.10 -2.95
N THR A 49 -19.98 1.92 -2.86
CA THR A 49 -20.76 1.43 -3.99
C THR A 49 -20.65 2.43 -5.15
N PRO A 50 -20.65 1.98 -6.41
CA PRO A 50 -20.55 2.86 -7.59
C PRO A 50 -21.67 3.91 -7.71
N SER A 51 -22.71 3.82 -6.87
CA SER A 51 -23.80 4.79 -6.70
C SER A 51 -23.52 5.91 -5.70
N ALA A 52 -22.38 5.90 -4.99
CA ALA A 52 -22.06 6.93 -4.01
C ALA A 52 -21.86 8.29 -4.70
N GLY A 53 -22.54 9.32 -4.21
CA GLY A 53 -22.43 10.67 -4.74
C GLY A 53 -20.99 11.22 -4.68
N THR A 54 -20.64 12.14 -5.58
CA THR A 54 -19.28 12.71 -5.72
C THR A 54 -18.66 13.14 -4.39
N ARG A 55 -19.45 13.72 -3.48
CA ARG A 55 -18.98 14.12 -2.14
C ARG A 55 -18.47 12.95 -1.31
N ALA A 56 -19.14 11.79 -1.36
CA ALA A 56 -18.74 10.60 -0.61
C ALA A 56 -17.45 10.00 -1.16
N VAL A 57 -17.26 10.01 -2.49
CA VAL A 57 -16.01 9.57 -3.13
C VAL A 57 -14.84 10.47 -2.74
N LEU A 58 -15.04 11.79 -2.76
CA LEU A 58 -14.01 12.76 -2.36
C LEU A 58 -13.67 12.65 -0.87
N ALA A 59 -14.70 12.52 -0.02
CA ALA A 59 -14.53 12.30 1.41
C ALA A 59 -13.74 11.01 1.70
N HIS A 60 -14.07 9.92 1.01
CA HIS A 60 -13.36 8.65 1.17
C HIS A 60 -11.91 8.73 0.69
N ALA A 61 -11.66 9.32 -0.49
CA ALA A 61 -10.30 9.59 -0.97
C ALA A 61 -9.48 10.35 0.08
N TRP A 62 -10.14 11.30 0.75
CA TRP A 62 -9.48 12.15 1.73
C TRP A 62 -9.27 11.47 3.09
N SER A 63 -10.22 10.67 3.57
CA SER A 63 -10.16 10.10 4.92
C SER A 63 -9.68 8.65 4.97
N HIS A 64 -9.39 8.03 3.83
CA HIS A 64 -9.00 6.62 3.81
C HIS A 64 -7.62 6.44 4.43
N PHE A 65 -7.57 5.59 5.45
CA PHE A 65 -6.33 5.12 6.04
C PHE A 65 -5.91 3.80 5.41
N GLU A 66 -4.67 3.75 4.93
CA GLU A 66 -4.05 2.53 4.42
C GLU A 66 -3.02 2.01 5.44
N PRO A 67 -3.25 0.85 6.08
CA PRO A 67 -2.30 0.26 7.01
C PRO A 67 -1.02 -0.22 6.31
N TRP A 68 -0.07 -0.72 7.08
CA TRP A 68 1.12 -1.35 6.51
C TRP A 68 0.74 -2.59 5.67
N THR A 69 0.82 -2.45 4.35
CA THR A 69 0.55 -3.56 3.40
C THR A 69 1.76 -4.45 3.14
N GLY A 70 2.94 -4.11 3.70
CA GLY A 70 4.20 -4.79 3.43
C GLY A 70 4.77 -4.52 2.03
N ARG A 71 4.14 -3.63 1.24
CA ARG A 71 4.74 -3.03 0.05
C ARG A 71 5.82 -2.04 0.46
N SER A 72 6.71 -1.70 -0.48
CA SER A 72 7.79 -0.73 -0.23
C SER A 72 7.23 0.61 0.27
N VAL A 73 7.93 1.20 1.24
CA VAL A 73 7.62 2.55 1.79
C VAL A 73 7.69 3.62 0.70
N ASN A 74 8.39 3.37 -0.40
CA ASN A 74 8.45 4.30 -1.53
C ASN A 74 7.24 4.21 -2.46
N PHE A 75 6.39 3.18 -2.31
CA PHE A 75 5.19 2.98 -3.12
C PHE A 75 3.94 3.27 -2.28
N HIS A 76 3.74 4.54 -1.94
CA HIS A 76 2.53 5.04 -1.33
C HIS A 76 1.71 5.85 -2.35
N PRO A 77 0.57 5.32 -2.84
CA PRO A 77 -0.25 6.02 -3.84
C PRO A 77 -0.96 7.28 -3.29
N GLY A 78 -0.93 7.49 -1.98
CA GLY A 78 -1.59 8.63 -1.31
C GLY A 78 -3.11 8.63 -1.41
N ALA A 79 -3.71 7.56 -1.94
CA ALA A 79 -5.14 7.33 -2.10
C ALA A 79 -5.41 5.82 -2.27
N PRO A 80 -6.63 5.32 -1.99
CA PRO A 80 -7.00 3.95 -2.31
C PRO A 80 -6.81 3.64 -3.80
N GLN A 81 -6.40 2.40 -4.14
CA GLN A 81 -6.02 2.01 -5.51
C GLN A 81 -7.15 2.19 -6.55
N ASN A 82 -8.42 2.22 -6.11
CA ASN A 82 -9.60 2.35 -6.97
C ASN A 82 -10.22 3.76 -6.92
N THR A 83 -9.50 4.75 -6.43
CA THR A 83 -10.03 6.11 -6.29
C THR A 83 -9.91 6.88 -7.60
N ARG A 84 -11.00 7.54 -8.02
CA ARG A 84 -11.04 8.34 -9.25
C ARG A 84 -10.19 9.61 -9.20
N ALA A 85 -9.82 10.09 -8.01
CA ALA A 85 -9.01 11.28 -7.81
C ALA A 85 -8.14 11.15 -6.56
N SER A 86 -6.82 11.35 -6.69
CA SER A 86 -5.92 11.40 -5.53
C SER A 86 -6.04 12.76 -4.81
N PRO A 87 -5.76 12.82 -3.49
CA PRO A 87 -5.71 14.08 -2.73
C PRO A 87 -4.84 15.15 -3.39
N VAL A 88 -3.71 14.74 -4.01
CA VAL A 88 -2.83 15.65 -4.76
C VAL A 88 -3.56 16.31 -5.92
N VAL A 89 -4.31 15.55 -6.72
CA VAL A 89 -5.10 16.08 -7.84
C VAL A 89 -6.20 17.01 -7.32
N LEU A 90 -6.87 16.67 -6.23
CA LEU A 90 -7.92 17.49 -5.63
C LEU A 90 -7.38 18.84 -5.15
N VAL A 91 -6.24 18.85 -4.46
CA VAL A 91 -5.58 20.08 -4.03
C VAL A 91 -5.09 20.90 -5.21
N ALA A 92 -4.53 20.26 -6.25
CA ALA A 92 -4.12 20.96 -7.46
C ALA A 92 -5.29 21.64 -8.18
N VAL A 93 -6.44 20.95 -8.31
CA VAL A 93 -7.68 21.53 -8.88
C VAL A 93 -8.17 22.69 -8.01
N TRP A 94 -8.15 22.55 -6.69
CA TRP A 94 -8.54 23.61 -5.76
C TRP A 94 -7.65 24.85 -5.89
N VAL A 95 -6.33 24.69 -5.92
CA VAL A 95 -5.37 25.79 -6.14
C VAL A 95 -5.60 26.43 -7.51
N GLY A 96 -5.73 25.63 -8.56
CA GLY A 96 -5.96 26.11 -9.92
C GLY A 96 -7.27 26.91 -10.06
N LEU A 97 -8.37 26.39 -9.52
CA LEU A 97 -9.65 27.07 -9.53
C LEU A 97 -9.60 28.38 -8.72
N SER A 98 -8.90 28.39 -7.59
CA SER A 98 -8.71 29.59 -6.78
C SER A 98 -7.97 30.69 -7.54
N LEU A 99 -6.94 30.32 -8.31
CA LEU A 99 -6.20 31.25 -9.17
C LEU A 99 -7.06 31.78 -10.32
N VAL A 100 -7.85 30.91 -10.97
CA VAL A 100 -8.77 31.31 -12.05
C VAL A 100 -9.84 32.27 -11.53
N LEU A 101 -10.48 31.94 -10.41
CA LEU A 101 -11.49 32.78 -9.79
C LEU A 101 -10.91 34.15 -9.39
N PHE A 102 -9.71 34.19 -8.82
CA PHE A 102 -9.03 35.44 -8.51
C PHE A 102 -8.76 36.29 -9.76
N ALA A 103 -8.29 35.66 -10.84
CA ALA A 103 -8.01 36.34 -12.11
C ALA A 103 -9.28 36.83 -12.81
N ALA A 104 -10.42 36.17 -12.60
CA ALA A 104 -11.70 36.50 -13.22
C ALA A 104 -12.41 37.70 -12.57
N ILE A 105 -11.98 38.17 -11.39
CA ILE A 105 -12.59 39.32 -10.71
C ILE A 105 -12.39 40.58 -11.58
N PRO A 106 -13.47 41.21 -12.09
CA PRO A 106 -13.37 42.34 -12.99
C PRO A 106 -12.95 43.58 -12.19
N THR A 107 -11.66 43.90 -12.24
CA THR A 107 -11.11 45.13 -11.65
C THR A 107 -10.71 46.12 -12.74
N ARG A 108 -11.03 47.40 -12.51
CA ARG A 108 -10.83 48.52 -13.44
C ARG A 108 -9.38 48.70 -13.90
N ARG A 109 -8.43 48.10 -13.18
CA ARG A 109 -7.04 47.89 -13.59
C ARG A 109 -6.81 46.38 -13.46
N ARG A 110 -6.57 45.64 -14.54
CA ARG A 110 -6.23 44.20 -14.44
C ARG A 110 -4.98 44.06 -13.58
N PRO A 111 -5.07 43.69 -12.28
CA PRO A 111 -3.90 43.54 -11.46
C PRO A 111 -3.25 42.25 -11.96
N ARG A 112 -1.98 42.32 -12.38
CA ARG A 112 -1.20 41.09 -12.51
C ARG A 112 -1.29 40.37 -11.17
N LEU A 113 -1.58 39.06 -11.18
CA LEU A 113 -1.58 38.22 -9.98
C LEU A 113 -0.25 38.45 -9.24
N PRO A 114 -0.25 39.03 -8.03
CA PRO A 114 0.99 39.27 -7.32
C PRO A 114 1.61 37.91 -6.96
N PRO A 115 2.93 37.72 -7.14
CA PRO A 115 3.60 36.45 -6.86
C PRO A 115 3.37 35.93 -5.43
N SER A 116 3.16 36.84 -4.48
CA SER A 116 2.85 36.50 -3.08
C SER A 116 1.52 35.75 -2.92
N ILE A 117 0.48 36.09 -3.69
CA ILE A 117 -0.82 35.38 -3.62
C ILE A 117 -0.69 33.98 -4.25
N ILE A 118 0.03 33.87 -5.37
CA ILE A 118 0.31 32.58 -6.00
C ILE A 118 1.09 31.69 -5.04
N GLY A 119 2.16 32.22 -4.45
CA GLY A 119 2.98 31.51 -3.46
C GLY A 119 2.17 31.08 -2.24
N LEU A 120 1.30 31.94 -1.73
CA LEU A 120 0.43 31.63 -0.59
C LEU A 120 -0.53 30.47 -0.90
N LEU A 121 -1.18 30.48 -2.07
CA LEU A 121 -2.12 29.43 -2.47
C LEU A 121 -1.42 28.08 -2.66
N ILE A 122 -0.26 28.08 -3.31
CA ILE A 122 0.56 26.87 -3.50
C ILE A 122 1.04 26.33 -2.16
N LEU A 123 1.60 27.20 -1.30
CA LEU A 123 2.08 26.82 0.03
C LEU A 123 0.95 26.27 0.89
N SER A 124 -0.24 26.88 0.84
CA SER A 124 -1.41 26.39 1.56
C SER A 124 -1.84 25.01 1.09
N GLY A 125 -1.91 24.78 -0.22
CA GLY A 125 -2.20 23.46 -0.78
C GLY A 125 -1.17 22.41 -0.37
N TRP A 126 0.10 22.77 -0.42
CA TRP A 126 1.19 21.90 0.03
C TRP A 126 1.08 21.56 1.52
N LEU A 127 0.85 22.55 2.39
CA LEU A 127 0.68 22.33 3.84
C LEU A 127 -0.51 21.42 4.15
N ILE A 128 -1.64 21.56 3.43
CA ILE A 128 -2.81 20.69 3.61
C ILE A 128 -2.45 19.23 3.27
N LEU A 129 -1.69 19.00 2.20
CA LEU A 129 -1.23 17.66 1.83
C LEU A 129 -0.24 17.11 2.86
N ASP A 130 0.71 17.94 3.31
CA ASP A 130 1.72 17.55 4.28
C ASP A 130 1.08 17.16 5.62
N VAL A 131 0.16 17.96 6.16
CA VAL A 131 -0.60 17.63 7.37
C VAL A 131 -1.32 16.29 7.23
N ARG A 132 -1.97 16.05 6.08
CA ARG A 132 -2.66 14.79 5.81
C ARG A 132 -1.69 13.60 5.77
N TRP A 133 -0.51 13.75 5.18
CA TRP A 133 0.51 12.70 5.18
C TRP A 133 1.13 12.47 6.56
N GLN A 134 1.43 13.54 7.31
CA GLN A 134 1.91 13.44 8.70
C GLN A 134 0.89 12.70 9.57
N TRP A 135 -0.40 12.93 9.33
CA TRP A 135 -1.47 12.22 10.01
C TRP A 135 -1.47 10.72 9.74
N GLU A 136 -1.45 10.30 8.46
CA GLU A 136 -1.36 8.88 8.10
C GLU A 136 -0.11 8.21 8.70
N LEU A 137 1.01 8.93 8.75
CA LEU A 137 2.24 8.44 9.36
C LEU A 137 2.11 8.30 10.88
N TRP A 138 1.44 9.25 11.54
CA TRP A 138 1.19 9.21 12.97
C TRP A 138 0.31 8.02 13.36
N GLU A 139 -0.75 7.75 12.59
CA GLU A 139 -1.63 6.61 12.82
C GLU A 139 -0.89 5.27 12.63
N ARG A 140 -0.06 5.16 11.59
CA ARG A 140 0.84 4.01 11.41
C ARG A 140 1.83 3.85 12.56
N LEU A 141 2.37 4.95 13.06
CA LEU A 141 3.28 4.94 14.21
C LEU A 141 2.55 4.44 15.46
N SER A 142 1.35 4.93 15.73
CA SER A 142 0.53 4.47 16.86
C SER A 142 0.29 2.97 16.77
N MET A 143 -0.23 2.49 15.64
CA MET A 143 -0.48 1.04 15.44
C MET A 143 0.80 0.20 15.59
N THR A 144 1.94 0.71 15.13
CA THR A 144 3.23 0.01 15.25
C THR A 144 3.69 -0.02 16.71
N ARG A 145 3.53 1.09 17.42
CA ARG A 145 3.85 1.20 18.84
C ARG A 145 2.94 0.27 19.65
N ASP A 146 1.64 0.31 19.43
CA ASP A 146 0.66 -0.53 20.13
C ASP A 146 0.93 -2.02 19.90
N ARG A 147 1.39 -2.38 18.70
CA ARG A 147 1.70 -3.78 18.35
C ARG A 147 3.04 -4.27 18.90
N TYR A 148 4.07 -3.43 18.94
CA TYR A 148 5.45 -3.90 19.16
C TYR A 148 6.18 -3.28 20.35
N ALA A 149 5.66 -2.20 20.96
CA ALA A 149 6.35 -1.54 22.06
C ALA A 149 6.42 -2.46 23.30
N GLY A 150 7.58 -2.46 23.96
CA GLY A 150 7.81 -3.28 25.16
C GLY A 150 8.04 -4.78 24.91
N LEU A 151 7.78 -5.29 23.70
CA LEU A 151 7.98 -6.70 23.37
C LEU A 151 9.48 -7.03 23.16
N SER A 152 9.88 -8.22 23.61
CA SER A 152 11.15 -8.86 23.24
C SER A 152 11.18 -9.23 21.75
N PHE A 153 12.34 -9.64 21.24
CA PHE A 153 12.48 -9.99 19.82
C PHE A 153 11.53 -11.12 19.41
N ASP A 154 11.48 -12.23 20.17
CA ASP A 154 10.64 -13.39 19.85
C ASP A 154 9.15 -13.07 19.96
N GLU A 155 8.77 -12.18 20.88
CA GLU A 155 7.39 -11.68 20.99
C GLU A 155 7.03 -10.78 19.82
N ARG A 156 7.94 -9.94 19.32
CA ARG A 156 7.70 -9.13 18.12
C ARG A 156 7.50 -9.98 16.88
N VAL A 157 8.29 -11.04 16.72
CA VAL A 157 8.11 -12.00 15.62
C VAL A 157 6.73 -12.66 15.68
N ARG A 158 6.27 -13.04 16.89
CA ARG A 158 4.93 -13.61 17.10
C ARG A 158 3.79 -12.60 16.96
N ALA A 159 4.04 -11.32 17.23
CA ALA A 159 3.08 -10.24 17.03
C ALA A 159 3.02 -9.72 15.58
N ALA A 160 3.98 -10.12 14.74
CA ALA A 160 4.04 -9.67 13.35
C ALA A 160 2.87 -10.22 12.52
N PRO A 161 2.38 -9.47 11.51
CA PRO A 161 1.32 -9.94 10.61
C PRO A 161 1.59 -11.29 9.94
N ASP A 162 2.87 -11.65 9.82
CA ASP A 162 3.36 -12.88 9.21
C ASP A 162 3.86 -13.92 10.23
N ALA A 163 3.52 -13.79 11.52
CA ALA A 163 3.89 -14.77 12.54
C ALA A 163 3.53 -16.21 12.13
N ARG A 164 2.32 -16.41 11.60
CA ARG A 164 1.88 -17.71 11.09
C ARG A 164 2.72 -18.20 9.92
N LEU A 165 3.17 -17.30 9.03
CA LEU A 165 4.09 -17.70 7.95
C LEU A 165 5.41 -18.19 8.53
N VAL A 166 5.96 -17.49 9.52
CA VAL A 166 7.21 -17.87 10.17
C VAL A 166 7.10 -19.27 10.78
N GLU A 167 6.03 -19.55 11.52
CA GLU A 167 5.77 -20.88 12.10
C GLU A 167 5.74 -21.98 11.03
N LEU A 168 5.00 -21.77 9.95
CA LEU A 168 4.85 -22.75 8.87
C LEU A 168 6.15 -22.95 8.08
N VAL A 169 6.95 -21.90 7.91
CA VAL A 169 8.26 -21.99 7.25
C VAL A 169 9.27 -22.69 8.14
N GLN A 170 9.23 -22.49 9.47
CA GLN A 170 10.06 -23.25 10.40
C GLN A 170 9.75 -24.74 10.35
N GLU A 171 8.47 -25.12 10.31
CA GLU A 171 8.05 -26.52 10.14
C GLU A 171 8.61 -27.14 8.85
N ILE A 172 8.66 -26.38 7.75
CA ILE A 172 9.30 -26.83 6.50
C ILE A 172 10.82 -26.97 6.68
N ARG A 173 11.45 -25.99 7.32
CA ARG A 173 12.90 -25.97 7.53
C ARG A 173 13.37 -27.17 8.36
N GLU A 174 12.60 -27.59 9.35
CA GLU A 174 12.88 -28.79 10.16
C GLU A 174 12.84 -30.09 9.33
N ARG A 175 12.19 -30.09 8.16
CA ARG A 175 12.14 -31.23 7.23
C ARG A 175 13.20 -31.15 6.12
N LEU A 176 13.90 -30.03 6.01
CA LEU A 176 15.00 -29.89 5.07
C LEU A 176 16.32 -30.37 5.70
N PRO A 177 17.30 -30.78 4.88
CA PRO A 177 18.63 -31.10 5.37
C PRO A 177 19.28 -29.90 6.09
N SER A 178 20.22 -30.14 6.99
CA SER A 178 20.99 -29.07 7.65
C SER A 178 21.85 -28.27 6.67
N ASP A 179 22.31 -28.92 5.59
CA ASP A 179 23.15 -28.29 4.58
C ASP A 179 22.32 -27.47 3.56
N PRO A 180 22.82 -26.32 3.07
CA PRO A 180 22.11 -25.47 2.11
C PRO A 180 21.74 -26.18 0.78
N THR A 181 20.50 -26.64 0.69
CA THR A 181 19.92 -27.24 -0.53
C THR A 181 19.27 -26.23 -1.46
N ARG A 182 19.09 -26.62 -2.72
CA ARG A 182 18.31 -25.86 -3.71
C ARG A 182 16.83 -26.20 -3.56
N LEU A 183 16.01 -25.16 -3.49
CA LEU A 183 14.56 -25.28 -3.34
C LEU A 183 13.86 -24.42 -4.40
N LEU A 184 12.95 -25.00 -5.16
CA LEU A 184 12.12 -24.32 -6.15
C LEU A 184 10.78 -23.98 -5.52
N LEU A 185 10.46 -22.69 -5.44
CA LEU A 185 9.23 -22.19 -4.84
C LEU A 185 8.19 -21.91 -5.92
N LEU A 186 7.12 -22.69 -5.94
CA LEU A 186 5.99 -22.48 -6.85
C LEU A 186 4.87 -21.77 -6.12
N SER A 187 4.32 -20.71 -6.70
CA SER A 187 3.23 -19.92 -6.12
C SER A 187 2.34 -19.35 -7.22
N ALA A 188 1.06 -19.13 -6.91
CA ALA A 188 0.14 -18.46 -7.83
C ALA A 188 0.55 -16.99 -8.03
N ASP A 189 1.19 -16.40 -7.03
CA ASP A 189 1.82 -15.08 -7.10
C ASP A 189 3.35 -15.24 -6.89
N PRO A 190 4.09 -15.59 -7.96
CA PRO A 190 5.51 -15.92 -7.88
C PRO A 190 6.40 -14.74 -7.48
N HIS A 191 5.91 -13.51 -7.67
CA HIS A 191 6.56 -12.25 -7.28
C HIS A 191 5.85 -11.58 -6.09
N GLY A 192 4.96 -12.30 -5.42
CA GLY A 192 4.20 -11.81 -4.28
C GLY A 192 5.03 -11.69 -3.02
N ALA A 193 4.53 -10.90 -2.06
CA ALA A 193 5.15 -10.71 -0.75
C ALA A 193 5.36 -12.06 -0.01
N LEU A 194 4.41 -12.98 -0.13
CA LEU A 194 4.48 -14.31 0.49
C LEU A 194 5.69 -15.12 -0.03
N SER A 195 5.92 -15.10 -1.35
CA SER A 195 7.00 -15.84 -2.01
C SER A 195 8.38 -15.32 -1.55
N TYR A 196 8.56 -14.00 -1.52
CA TYR A 196 9.81 -13.38 -1.08
C TYR A 196 10.06 -13.55 0.43
N ARG A 197 9.03 -13.43 1.27
CA ARG A 197 9.16 -13.67 2.72
C ARG A 197 9.47 -15.14 3.03
N THR A 198 8.83 -16.07 2.33
CA THR A 198 9.14 -17.50 2.45
C THR A 198 10.61 -17.77 2.12
N ARG A 199 11.11 -17.20 1.00
CA ARG A 199 12.53 -17.27 0.65
C ARG A 199 13.44 -16.71 1.75
N TYR A 200 13.08 -15.56 2.33
CA TYR A 200 13.86 -14.95 3.41
C TYR A 200 13.95 -15.85 4.64
N HIS A 201 12.83 -16.44 5.07
CA HIS A 201 12.80 -17.31 6.26
C HIS A 201 13.42 -18.70 6.05
N LEU A 202 13.53 -19.16 4.80
CA LEU A 202 14.21 -20.40 4.44
C LEU A 202 15.73 -20.24 4.28
N MET A 203 16.31 -19.06 4.50
CA MET A 203 17.77 -18.93 4.54
C MET A 203 18.37 -19.85 5.63
N PRO A 204 19.48 -20.55 5.36
CA PRO A 204 20.43 -20.36 4.24
C PRO A 204 20.13 -21.16 2.95
N HIS A 205 18.99 -21.84 2.82
CA HIS A 205 18.67 -22.61 1.61
C HIS A 205 18.59 -21.71 0.37
N ARG A 206 18.98 -22.26 -0.79
CA ARG A 206 18.98 -21.57 -2.08
C ARG A 206 17.59 -21.64 -2.71
N VAL A 207 16.68 -20.79 -2.21
CA VAL A 207 15.30 -20.71 -2.69
C VAL A 207 15.20 -19.90 -3.98
N HIS A 208 14.74 -20.54 -5.05
CA HIS A 208 14.42 -19.92 -6.33
C HIS A 208 12.94 -19.55 -6.35
N VAL A 209 12.64 -18.27 -6.49
CA VAL A 209 11.29 -17.70 -6.61
C VAL A 209 11.04 -17.27 -8.06
N GLY A 210 9.83 -16.83 -8.39
CA GLY A 210 9.47 -16.44 -9.77
C GLY A 210 8.81 -17.55 -10.59
N LEU A 211 8.47 -18.69 -9.97
CA LEU A 211 7.87 -19.84 -10.64
C LEU A 211 6.37 -19.97 -10.31
N SER A 212 5.52 -19.94 -11.33
CA SER A 212 4.08 -20.27 -11.22
C SER A 212 3.76 -21.66 -11.75
N GLU A 213 4.72 -22.29 -12.43
CA GLU A 213 4.57 -23.58 -13.08
C GLU A 213 5.78 -24.47 -12.77
N LEU A 214 5.58 -25.77 -12.95
CA LEU A 214 6.64 -26.76 -12.81
C LEU A 214 7.73 -26.53 -13.86
N SER A 215 8.97 -26.39 -13.40
CA SER A 215 10.15 -26.32 -14.27
C SER A 215 10.25 -27.56 -15.15
N THR A 216 10.88 -27.41 -16.31
CA THR A 216 11.15 -28.54 -17.21
C THR A 216 12.06 -29.56 -16.50
N PRO A 217 11.91 -30.88 -16.73
CA PRO A 217 12.74 -31.90 -16.09
C PRO A 217 14.25 -31.69 -16.23
N THR A 218 14.71 -31.00 -17.29
CA THR A 218 16.11 -30.65 -17.52
C THR A 218 16.66 -29.57 -16.57
N GLN A 219 15.80 -28.83 -15.87
CA GLN A 219 16.19 -27.74 -14.95
C GLN A 219 16.19 -28.17 -13.48
N VAL A 220 15.75 -29.40 -13.21
CA VAL A 220 15.57 -29.95 -11.86
C VAL A 220 16.47 -31.17 -11.71
N VAL A 221 17.22 -31.22 -10.62
CA VAL A 221 18.19 -32.30 -10.37
C VAL A 221 17.69 -33.18 -9.22
N PRO A 222 17.93 -34.50 -9.24
CA PRO A 222 17.67 -35.36 -8.08
C PRO A 222 18.29 -34.78 -6.80
N GLY A 223 17.51 -34.75 -5.72
CA GLY A 223 17.89 -34.10 -4.47
C GLY A 223 17.48 -32.62 -4.34
N ASP A 224 17.03 -31.97 -5.42
CA ASP A 224 16.35 -30.68 -5.32
C ASP A 224 15.02 -30.82 -4.56
N TYR A 225 14.57 -29.73 -3.95
CA TYR A 225 13.27 -29.65 -3.28
C TYR A 225 12.32 -28.75 -4.06
N VAL A 226 11.04 -29.09 -4.03
CA VAL A 226 9.96 -28.29 -4.63
C VAL A 226 8.95 -27.98 -3.55
N LEU A 227 8.74 -26.70 -3.28
CA LEU A 227 7.70 -26.23 -2.36
C LEU A 227 6.59 -25.59 -3.18
N VAL A 228 5.42 -26.20 -3.16
CA VAL A 228 4.21 -25.62 -3.74
C VAL A 228 3.50 -24.82 -2.65
N LEU A 229 3.61 -23.50 -2.70
CA LEU A 229 2.94 -22.56 -1.81
C LEU A 229 1.53 -22.26 -2.30
N LEU A 230 0.57 -22.46 -1.39
CA LEU A 230 -0.86 -22.40 -1.57
C LEU A 230 -1.28 -23.32 -2.72
N PRO A 231 -2.14 -24.33 -2.49
CA PRO A 231 -2.45 -25.35 -3.49
C PRO A 231 -2.69 -24.76 -4.90
N LEU A 232 -1.76 -25.04 -5.82
CA LEU A 232 -1.83 -24.59 -7.21
C LEU A 232 -2.74 -25.52 -8.00
N ARG A 233 -3.70 -24.95 -8.74
CA ARG A 233 -4.56 -25.76 -9.62
C ARG A 233 -3.77 -26.40 -10.77
N SER A 234 -2.70 -25.75 -11.20
CA SER A 234 -1.84 -26.19 -12.30
C SER A 234 -0.88 -27.32 -11.92
N VAL A 235 -0.68 -27.61 -10.63
CA VAL A 235 0.29 -28.59 -10.14
C VAL A 235 -0.40 -29.61 -9.25
N ARG A 236 -0.40 -30.88 -9.67
CA ARG A 236 -0.91 -31.99 -8.84
C ARG A 236 0.17 -33.03 -8.59
N PHE A 237 0.09 -33.70 -7.45
CA PHE A 237 0.86 -34.90 -7.22
C PHE A 237 0.05 -36.14 -7.61
N ASP A 238 0.56 -36.93 -8.55
CA ASP A 238 0.02 -38.23 -8.91
C ASP A 238 0.64 -39.31 -8.00
N ARG A 239 -0.09 -39.72 -6.97
CA ARG A 239 0.37 -40.73 -5.99
C ARG A 239 0.60 -42.09 -6.62
N ALA A 240 -0.16 -42.47 -7.66
CA ALA A 240 -0.01 -43.77 -8.30
C ALA A 240 1.30 -43.87 -9.09
N LYS A 241 1.72 -42.74 -9.70
CA LYS A 241 2.95 -42.65 -10.48
C LYS A 241 4.16 -42.13 -9.69
N GLY A 242 3.96 -41.57 -8.50
CA GLY A 242 5.03 -40.93 -7.74
C GLY A 242 5.62 -39.70 -8.45
N ARG A 243 4.75 -38.91 -9.11
CA ARG A 243 5.19 -37.79 -9.96
C ARG A 243 4.41 -36.51 -9.66
N LEU A 244 5.10 -35.38 -9.67
CA LEU A 244 4.49 -34.05 -9.73
C LEU A 244 4.15 -33.76 -11.20
N VAL A 245 2.89 -33.47 -11.49
CA VAL A 245 2.35 -33.22 -12.83
C VAL A 245 1.93 -31.76 -12.93
N GLY A 246 2.43 -31.07 -13.95
CA GLY A 246 2.16 -29.65 -14.24
C GLY A 246 1.74 -29.41 -15.69
N SER A 247 1.71 -28.13 -16.10
CA SER A 247 1.40 -27.61 -17.45
C SER A 247 2.34 -28.12 -18.57
N GLY A 248 2.54 -29.44 -18.71
CA GLY A 248 3.40 -30.05 -19.72
C GLY A 248 4.69 -30.69 -19.19
N SER A 249 4.88 -30.75 -17.87
CA SER A 249 6.02 -31.42 -17.24
C SER A 249 5.57 -32.41 -16.18
N GLU A 250 6.24 -33.57 -16.14
CA GLU A 250 6.10 -34.55 -15.09
C GLU A 250 7.47 -34.80 -14.47
N ILE A 251 7.59 -34.64 -13.15
CA ILE A 251 8.85 -34.80 -12.44
C ILE A 251 8.68 -35.89 -11.37
N PRO A 252 9.55 -36.91 -11.32
CA PRO A 252 9.61 -37.88 -10.23
C PRO A 252 9.84 -37.17 -8.90
N ALA A 253 8.91 -37.33 -7.96
CA ALA A 253 8.97 -36.63 -6.69
C ALA A 253 8.34 -37.45 -5.56
N GLU A 254 8.79 -37.24 -4.34
CA GLU A 254 8.14 -37.73 -3.13
C GLU A 254 7.62 -36.60 -2.26
N PRO A 255 6.39 -36.70 -1.74
CA PRO A 255 5.90 -35.75 -0.75
C PRO A 255 6.63 -35.99 0.56
N ILE A 256 7.31 -34.97 1.06
CA ILE A 256 8.03 -35.00 2.35
C ILE A 256 7.11 -34.51 3.46
N HIS A 257 6.41 -33.39 3.21
CA HIS A 257 5.58 -32.76 4.21
C HIS A 257 4.44 -31.95 3.57
N SER A 258 3.26 -31.95 4.18
CA SER A 258 2.12 -31.20 3.71
C SER A 258 1.48 -30.43 4.86
N ILE A 259 1.38 -29.11 4.68
CA ILE A 259 0.76 -28.20 5.64
C ILE A 259 -0.58 -27.76 5.05
N PRO A 260 -1.72 -28.15 5.67
CA PRO A 260 -3.04 -27.85 5.16
C PRO A 260 -3.22 -26.35 4.86
N ARG A 261 -3.69 -26.04 3.65
CA ARG A 261 -3.96 -24.67 3.15
C ARG A 261 -2.73 -23.75 3.05
N PHE A 262 -1.51 -24.26 3.32
CA PHE A 262 -0.28 -23.48 3.18
C PHE A 262 0.59 -23.97 2.04
N GLY A 263 0.86 -25.27 1.96
CA GLY A 263 1.72 -25.79 0.90
C GLY A 263 2.15 -27.23 1.11
N THR A 264 2.84 -27.78 0.12
CA THR A 264 3.40 -29.13 0.19
C THR A 264 4.83 -29.12 -0.30
N LEU A 265 5.72 -29.72 0.49
CA LEU A 265 7.12 -29.91 0.21
C LEU A 265 7.32 -31.28 -0.45
N TYR A 266 8.00 -31.27 -1.58
CA TYR A 266 8.39 -32.46 -2.32
C TYR A 266 9.90 -32.53 -2.46
N ARG A 267 10.45 -33.73 -2.50
CA ARG A 267 11.83 -34.00 -2.87
C ARG A 267 11.88 -34.67 -4.24
N ILE A 268 12.78 -34.20 -5.10
CA ILE A 268 12.93 -34.72 -6.44
C ILE A 268 13.75 -36.00 -6.42
N LYS A 269 13.23 -37.03 -7.11
CA LYS A 269 13.86 -38.35 -7.24
C LYS A 269 14.63 -38.46 -8.55
N GLU A 270 15.52 -39.44 -8.60
CA GLU A 270 16.11 -39.87 -9.88
C GLU A 270 15.00 -40.35 -10.83
N GLY A 271 15.16 -40.00 -12.11
CA GLY A 271 14.26 -40.46 -13.16
C GLY A 271 14.44 -41.94 -13.41
N SER A 272 13.43 -42.73 -13.06
CA SER A 272 13.24 -44.09 -13.58
C SER A 272 12.63 -44.05 -14.97
#